data_AF-A0A1F2UB45-F1
#
_entry.id   AF-A0A1F2UB45-F1
#
_cell.length_a   1.000
_cell.length_b   1.000
_cell.length_c   1.000
_cell.angle_alpha   90.00
_cell.angle_beta   90.00
_cell.angle_gamma   90.00
#
_symmetry.space_group_name_H-M   'P 1'
#
loop_
_entity.id
_entity.type
_entity.pdbx_description
1 polymer ?
#
loop_
_entity_poly.entity_id
_entity_poly.type
_entity_poly.pdbx_seq_one_letter_code
_entity_poly.pdbx_strand_id
1 'polypeptide(L)'
;MVDLPNQQEAPPLSEDEKRADKKAAKKRKKLEKSLETRVLDPWERYRALTDLLDRYMECAELQDRKTRFGLIILGTLNAVNVLVLMRPEVFQSGIDRSWLWTYAGSYLALSLYVFIEAIDELKPRLQSLLQRAHGMESSGTESAGLCFMRDVAAQSVDEYNERWRQARFDQLNRELVQQSQQMSLVNLAKFAALNRLYKGLLVLIFLTAGLFAMIAYQALRG
;
A
#
# COMPACT_ATOMS: atom_id res chain seq x y z
N MET A 1 41.90 -26.11 39.71
CA MET A 1 42.38 -24.73 39.50
C MET A 1 43.03 -24.75 38.12
N VAL A 2 42.25 -24.39 37.08
CA VAL A 2 42.70 -24.41 35.69
C VAL A 2 42.69 -22.96 35.24
N ASP A 3 43.88 -22.38 35.12
CA ASP A 3 44.08 -21.01 34.63
C ASP A 3 43.66 -20.91 33.16
N LEU A 4 42.78 -19.95 32.88
CA LEU A 4 42.41 -19.57 31.52
C LEU A 4 43.60 -18.83 30.87
N PRO A 5 44.02 -19.22 29.66
CA PRO A 5 45.09 -18.53 28.96
C PRO A 5 44.66 -17.12 28.53
N ASN A 6 45.52 -16.20 28.94
CA ASN A 6 45.65 -14.78 28.61
C ASN A 6 45.22 -14.46 27.17
N GLN A 7 44.26 -13.54 27.02
CA GLN A 7 43.89 -12.96 25.73
C GLN A 7 45.08 -12.17 25.18
N GLN A 8 45.79 -12.74 24.21
CA GLN A 8 46.76 -12.00 23.41
C GLN A 8 46.02 -10.96 22.58
N GLU A 9 46.04 -9.72 23.06
CA GLU A 9 45.65 -8.53 22.31
C GLU A 9 46.47 -8.48 21.02
N ALA A 10 45.78 -8.36 19.88
CA ALA A 10 46.40 -8.21 18.58
C ALA A 10 47.38 -7.02 18.59
N PRO A 11 48.57 -7.14 17.97
CA PRO A 11 49.56 -6.08 17.98
C PRO A 11 48.99 -4.78 17.39
N PRO A 12 49.32 -3.61 17.95
CA PRO A 12 48.80 -2.34 17.47
C PRO A 12 49.24 -2.14 16.01
N LEU A 13 48.26 -1.92 15.13
CA LEU A 13 48.46 -1.63 13.71
C LEU A 13 49.58 -0.60 13.53
N SER A 14 50.50 -0.87 12.61
CA SER A 14 51.58 0.06 12.28
C SER A 14 51.00 1.38 11.75
N GLU A 15 51.72 2.49 11.94
CA GLU A 15 51.26 3.82 11.49
C GLU A 15 51.02 3.87 9.97
N ASP A 16 51.72 3.03 9.20
CA ASP A 16 51.54 2.89 7.75
C ASP A 16 50.26 2.12 7.40
N GLU A 17 49.90 1.08 8.16
CA GLU A 17 48.62 0.37 8.02
C GLU A 17 47.44 1.28 8.39
N LYS A 18 47.54 2.07 9.47
CA LYS A 18 46.51 3.06 9.83
C LYS A 18 46.32 4.13 8.75
N ARG A 19 47.41 4.56 8.08
CA ARG A 19 47.35 5.52 6.97
C ARG A 19 46.76 4.90 5.70
N ALA A 20 47.10 3.65 5.40
CA ALA A 20 46.53 2.90 4.28
C ALA A 20 45.01 2.69 4.47
N ASP A 21 44.59 2.33 5.69
CA ASP A 21 43.19 2.09 6.02
C ASP A 21 42.37 3.39 6.01
N LYS A 22 42.92 4.50 6.53
CA LYS A 22 42.32 5.85 6.37
C LYS A 22 42.20 6.26 4.90
N LYS A 23 43.19 5.95 4.04
CA LYS A 23 43.12 6.23 2.60
C LYS A 23 42.06 5.36 1.90
N ALA A 24 41.97 4.08 2.26
CA ALA A 24 40.97 3.14 1.74
C ALA A 24 39.56 3.57 2.14
N ALA A 25 39.33 3.91 3.41
CA ALA A 25 38.07 4.44 3.92
C ALA A 25 37.68 5.76 3.22
N LYS A 26 38.65 6.66 3.00
CA LYS A 26 38.40 7.92 2.28
C LYS A 26 38.08 7.70 0.80
N LYS A 27 38.72 6.72 0.14
CA LYS A 27 38.37 6.31 -1.23
C LYS A 27 36.98 5.70 -1.31
N ARG A 28 36.60 4.81 -0.39
CA ARG A 28 35.26 4.22 -0.30
C ARG A 28 34.20 5.28 -0.10
N LYS A 29 34.39 6.17 0.88
CA LYS A 29 33.49 7.30 1.14
C LYS A 29 33.38 8.26 -0.05
N LYS A 30 34.46 8.46 -0.82
CA LYS A 30 34.44 9.27 -2.04
C LYS A 30 33.72 8.54 -3.18
N LEU A 31 33.83 7.21 -3.27
CA LEU A 31 33.10 6.39 -4.22
C LEU A 31 31.59 6.39 -3.91
N GLU A 32 31.21 6.19 -2.65
CA GLU A 32 29.83 6.29 -2.16
C GLU A 32 29.26 7.67 -2.46
N LYS A 33 29.99 8.74 -2.12
CA LYS A 33 29.56 10.12 -2.41
C LYS A 33 29.49 10.40 -3.92
N SER A 34 30.34 9.76 -4.73
CA SER A 34 30.26 9.85 -6.19
C SER A 34 29.11 9.06 -6.76
N LEU A 35 28.70 7.95 -6.15
CA LEU A 35 27.50 7.19 -6.53
C LEU A 35 26.22 7.96 -6.17
N GLU A 36 26.20 8.64 -5.02
CA GLU A 36 25.09 9.50 -4.59
C GLU A 36 24.87 10.74 -5.46
N THR A 37 25.93 11.26 -6.10
CA THR A 37 25.87 12.48 -6.93
C THR A 37 26.01 12.23 -8.43
N ARG A 38 26.18 10.97 -8.84
CA ARG A 38 26.28 10.60 -10.26
C ARG A 38 24.91 10.73 -10.92
N VAL A 39 24.86 11.46 -12.03
CA VAL A 39 23.71 11.48 -12.92
C VAL A 39 23.60 10.10 -13.59
N LEU A 40 22.45 9.43 -13.41
CA LEU A 40 22.18 8.13 -14.01
C LEU A 40 22.24 8.22 -15.54
N ASP A 41 22.79 7.19 -16.16
CA ASP A 41 22.76 7.01 -17.62
C ASP A 41 21.30 6.76 -18.08
N PRO A 42 20.89 7.13 -19.32
CA PRO A 42 19.52 6.91 -19.76
C PRO A 42 19.06 5.46 -19.61
N TRP A 43 19.91 4.48 -19.90
CA TRP A 43 19.55 3.06 -19.75
C TRP A 43 19.33 2.66 -18.28
N GLU A 44 20.16 3.17 -17.39
CA GLU A 44 20.01 2.96 -15.95
C GLU A 44 18.71 3.59 -15.42
N ARG A 45 18.35 4.78 -15.92
CA ARG A 45 17.06 5.43 -15.59
C ARG A 45 15.88 4.61 -16.06
N TYR A 46 15.90 4.14 -17.31
CA TYR A 46 14.85 3.28 -17.87
C TYR A 46 14.65 2.05 -16.99
N ARG A 47 15.73 1.32 -16.71
CA ARG A 47 15.67 0.12 -15.87
C ARG A 47 15.13 0.43 -14.47
N ALA A 48 15.62 1.49 -13.84
CA ALA A 48 15.16 1.88 -12.51
C ALA A 48 13.67 2.27 -12.49
N LEU A 49 13.17 2.92 -13.55
CA LEU A 49 11.76 3.30 -13.67
C LEU A 49 10.86 2.09 -13.90
N THR A 50 11.29 1.14 -14.75
CA THR A 50 10.56 -0.12 -14.94
C THR A 50 10.52 -0.93 -13.66
N ASP A 51 11.67 -1.11 -12.98
CA ASP A 51 11.75 -1.79 -11.69
C ASP A 51 10.85 -1.11 -10.63
N LEU A 52 10.75 0.23 -10.66
CA LEU A 52 9.86 0.99 -9.76
C LEU A 52 8.38 0.77 -10.08
N LEU A 53 8.01 0.75 -11.37
CA LEU A 53 6.66 0.49 -11.81
C LEU A 53 6.21 -0.91 -11.41
N ASP A 54 7.06 -1.92 -11.60
CA ASP A 54 6.79 -3.29 -11.17
C ASP A 54 6.50 -3.35 -9.66
N ARG A 55 7.33 -2.71 -8.84
CA ARG A 55 7.09 -2.60 -7.39
C ARG A 55 5.76 -1.91 -7.06
N TYR A 56 5.39 -0.88 -7.82
CA TYR A 56 4.10 -0.21 -7.62
C TYR A 56 2.91 -1.09 -7.99
N MET A 57 3.02 -1.93 -9.02
CA MET A 57 2.00 -2.92 -9.37
C MET A 57 1.88 -3.99 -8.27
N GLU A 58 3.01 -4.52 -7.79
CA GLU A 58 3.03 -5.47 -6.67
C GLU A 58 2.39 -4.88 -5.41
N CYS A 59 2.67 -3.61 -5.10
CA CYS A 59 2.04 -2.91 -3.99
C CYS A 59 0.53 -2.80 -4.15
N ALA A 60 0.05 -2.47 -5.36
CA ALA A 60 -1.37 -2.38 -5.66
C ALA A 60 -2.06 -3.75 -5.51
N GLU A 61 -1.43 -4.83 -5.97
CA GLU A 61 -1.98 -6.19 -5.83
C GLU A 61 -2.05 -6.61 -4.35
N LEU A 62 -0.99 -6.31 -3.58
CA LEU A 62 -0.97 -6.58 -2.14
C LEU A 62 -2.08 -5.81 -1.40
N GLN A 63 -2.33 -4.56 -1.78
CA GLN A 63 -3.42 -3.76 -1.23
C GLN A 63 -4.78 -4.39 -1.54
N ASP A 64 -5.04 -4.75 -2.79
CA ASP A 64 -6.31 -5.38 -3.19
C ASP A 64 -6.53 -6.70 -2.43
N ARG A 65 -5.46 -7.48 -2.22
CA ARG A 65 -5.50 -8.70 -1.42
C ARG A 65 -5.86 -8.41 0.04
N LYS A 66 -5.25 -7.40 0.66
CA LYS A 66 -5.56 -6.98 2.04
C LYS A 66 -7.00 -6.48 2.18
N THR A 67 -7.51 -5.72 1.21
CA THR A 67 -8.89 -5.24 1.17
C THR A 67 -9.87 -6.42 1.12
N ARG A 68 -9.62 -7.41 0.26
CA ARG A 68 -10.45 -8.64 0.19
C ARG A 68 -10.46 -9.39 1.51
N PHE A 69 -9.30 -9.56 2.17
CA PHE A 69 -9.25 -10.17 3.50
C PHE A 69 -10.02 -9.36 4.54
N GLY A 70 -9.91 -8.03 4.53
CA GLY A 70 -10.68 -7.15 5.41
C GLY A 70 -12.20 -7.33 5.24
N LEU A 71 -12.67 -7.44 4.01
CA LEU A 71 -14.08 -7.72 3.70
C LEU A 71 -14.56 -9.08 4.21
N ILE A 72 -13.74 -10.12 4.12
CA ILE A 72 -14.06 -11.46 4.65
C ILE A 72 -14.21 -11.39 6.17
N ILE A 73 -13.29 -10.71 6.86
CA ILE A 73 -13.36 -10.53 8.32
C ILE A 73 -14.60 -9.73 8.70
N LEU A 74 -14.88 -8.62 7.99
CA LEU A 74 -16.08 -7.81 8.18
C LEU A 74 -17.36 -8.64 8.03
N GLY A 75 -17.48 -9.41 6.95
CA GLY A 75 -18.62 -10.29 6.71
C GLY A 75 -18.81 -11.33 7.81
N THR A 76 -17.71 -11.96 8.23
CA THR A 76 -17.72 -12.98 9.29
C THR A 76 -18.15 -12.37 10.64
N LEU A 77 -17.58 -11.23 11.00
CA LEU A 77 -17.89 -10.51 12.23
C LEU A 77 -19.37 -10.10 12.30
N ASN A 78 -19.89 -9.57 11.19
CA ASN A 78 -21.31 -9.21 11.08
C ASN A 78 -22.22 -10.45 11.19
N ALA A 79 -21.86 -11.56 10.52
CA ALA A 79 -22.65 -12.79 10.57
C ALA A 79 -22.74 -13.35 12.00
N VAL A 80 -21.62 -13.35 12.73
CA VAL A 80 -21.58 -13.74 14.15
C VAL A 80 -22.51 -12.85 14.98
N ASN A 81 -22.45 -11.52 14.80
CA ASN A 81 -23.32 -10.61 15.55
C ASN A 81 -24.80 -10.79 15.23
N VAL A 82 -25.16 -11.01 13.97
CA VAL A 82 -26.54 -11.32 13.58
C VAL A 82 -27.01 -12.61 14.24
N LEU A 83 -26.18 -13.66 14.24
CA LEU A 83 -26.53 -14.94 14.87
C LEU A 83 -26.78 -14.78 16.37
N VAL A 84 -25.98 -13.96 17.06
CA VAL A 84 -26.17 -13.64 18.49
C VAL A 84 -27.45 -12.84 18.69
N LEU A 85 -27.70 -11.82 17.88
CA LEU A 85 -28.92 -11.01 17.94
C LEU A 85 -30.19 -11.81 17.63
N MET A 86 -30.09 -12.94 16.93
CA MET A 86 -31.23 -13.82 16.68
C MET A 86 -31.57 -14.73 17.88
N ARG A 87 -30.68 -14.82 18.88
CA ARG A 87 -30.91 -15.67 20.06
C ARG A 87 -31.93 -15.04 21.01
N PRO A 88 -33.07 -15.68 21.28
CA PRO A 88 -34.10 -15.14 22.17
C PRO A 88 -33.60 -14.93 23.61
N GLU A 89 -32.60 -15.71 24.04
CA GLU A 89 -31.98 -15.62 25.36
C GLU A 89 -31.29 -14.25 25.57
N VAL A 90 -30.78 -13.64 24.49
CA VAL A 90 -30.16 -12.30 24.57
C VAL A 90 -31.20 -11.24 24.92
N PHE A 91 -32.42 -11.35 24.43
CA PHE A 91 -33.51 -10.42 24.77
C PHE A 91 -34.14 -10.70 26.13
N GLN A 92 -33.91 -11.89 26.70
CA GLN A 92 -34.41 -12.28 28.02
C GLN A 92 -33.38 -12.02 29.14
N SER A 93 -32.13 -11.69 28.79
CA SER A 93 -31.02 -11.52 29.73
C SER A 93 -31.16 -10.35 30.73
N GLY A 94 -32.15 -9.48 30.56
CA GLY A 94 -32.33 -8.28 31.39
C GLY A 94 -31.64 -7.03 30.84
N ILE A 95 -31.03 -7.11 29.65
CA ILE A 95 -30.54 -5.96 28.89
C ILE A 95 -31.71 -5.05 28.53
N ASP A 96 -31.58 -3.75 28.80
CA ASP A 96 -32.55 -2.75 28.36
C ASP A 96 -32.70 -2.80 26.84
N ARG A 97 -33.94 -3.01 26.39
CA ARG A 97 -34.28 -3.12 24.97
C ARG A 97 -33.94 -1.85 24.20
N SER A 98 -34.07 -0.68 24.84
CA SER A 98 -33.72 0.62 24.23
C SER A 98 -32.21 0.73 23.97
N TRP A 99 -31.39 0.26 24.91
CA TRP A 99 -29.94 0.20 24.76
C TRP A 99 -29.55 -0.75 23.62
N LEU A 100 -30.17 -1.94 23.56
CA LEU A 100 -29.87 -2.93 22.52
C LEU A 100 -30.23 -2.43 21.12
N TRP A 101 -31.36 -1.72 20.95
CA TRP A 101 -31.69 -1.07 19.68
C TRP A 101 -30.71 0.04 19.30
N THR A 102 -30.25 0.84 20.28
CA THR A 102 -29.26 1.89 20.05
C THR A 102 -27.90 1.29 19.63
N TYR A 103 -27.49 0.22 20.29
CA TYR A 103 -26.31 -0.54 19.92
C TYR A 103 -26.45 -1.13 18.50
N ALA A 104 -27.57 -1.81 18.21
CA ALA A 104 -27.80 -2.42 16.91
C ALA A 104 -27.82 -1.38 15.79
N GLY A 105 -28.47 -0.23 16.00
CA GLY A 105 -28.50 0.87 15.03
C GLY A 105 -27.12 1.49 14.80
N SER A 106 -26.36 1.77 15.86
CA SER A 106 -25.00 2.33 15.75
C SER A 106 -24.03 1.35 15.10
N TYR A 107 -24.11 0.06 15.44
CA TYR A 107 -23.33 -1.01 14.83
C TYR A 107 -23.65 -1.15 13.35
N LEU A 108 -24.94 -1.16 12.98
CA LEU A 108 -25.37 -1.25 11.58
C LEU A 108 -24.87 -0.06 10.77
N ALA A 109 -25.02 1.16 11.29
CA ALA A 109 -24.53 2.37 10.64
C ALA A 109 -23.01 2.33 10.42
N LEU A 110 -22.25 1.89 11.44
CA LEU A 110 -20.80 1.76 11.33
C LEU A 110 -20.40 0.64 10.34
N SER A 111 -21.10 -0.49 10.37
CA SER A 111 -20.84 -1.60 9.45
C SER A 111 -21.08 -1.19 8.00
N LEU A 112 -22.19 -0.48 7.73
CA LEU A 112 -22.46 0.11 6.42
C LEU A 112 -21.41 1.13 6.00
N TYR A 113 -20.98 2.01 6.91
CA TYR A 113 -19.90 2.95 6.65
C TYR A 113 -18.61 2.24 6.23
N VAL A 114 -18.20 1.19 6.94
CA VAL A 114 -17.01 0.40 6.61
C VAL A 114 -17.17 -0.36 5.29
N PHE A 115 -18.36 -0.87 4.99
CA PHE A 115 -18.67 -1.47 3.69
C PHE A 115 -18.53 -0.48 2.54
N ILE A 116 -19.02 0.75 2.70
CA ILE A 116 -18.88 1.80 1.69
C ILE A 116 -17.41 2.13 1.46
N GLU A 117 -16.61 2.31 2.52
CA GLU A 117 -15.16 2.55 2.40
C GLU A 117 -14.44 1.39 1.70
N ALA A 118 -14.84 0.15 1.95
CA ALA A 118 -14.29 -1.01 1.23
C ALA A 118 -14.68 -1.02 -0.25
N ILE A 119 -15.93 -0.71 -0.59
CA ILE A 119 -16.38 -0.59 -1.99
C ILE A 119 -15.64 0.54 -2.70
N ASP A 120 -15.44 1.67 -2.03
CA ASP A 120 -14.69 2.82 -2.56
C ASP A 120 -13.21 2.51 -2.81
N GLU A 121 -12.66 1.51 -2.13
CA GLU A 121 -11.31 0.97 -2.38
C GLU A 121 -11.29 0.02 -3.59
N LEU A 122 -12.33 -0.77 -3.79
CA LEU A 122 -12.48 -1.62 -4.99
C LEU A 122 -12.86 -0.84 -6.26
N LYS A 123 -13.40 0.37 -6.12
CA LYS A 123 -13.80 1.19 -7.26
C LYS A 123 -12.57 1.52 -8.12
N PRO A 124 -12.58 1.21 -9.43
CA PRO A 124 -11.45 1.52 -10.30
C PRO A 124 -11.30 3.04 -10.47
N ARG A 125 -10.47 3.67 -9.64
CA ARG A 125 -10.14 5.11 -9.70
C ARG A 125 -9.26 5.46 -10.91
N LEU A 126 -8.88 4.47 -11.71
CA LEU A 126 -7.99 4.60 -12.84
C LEU A 126 -8.52 5.64 -13.85
N GLN A 127 -9.82 5.65 -14.16
CA GLN A 127 -10.36 6.59 -15.15
C GLN A 127 -10.38 8.05 -14.68
N SER A 128 -10.73 8.32 -13.42
CA SER A 128 -10.80 9.69 -12.90
C SER A 128 -9.42 10.28 -12.62
N LEU A 129 -8.46 9.46 -12.20
CA LEU A 129 -7.07 9.87 -12.00
C LEU A 129 -6.33 10.05 -13.33
N LEU A 130 -6.56 9.18 -14.32
CA LEU A 130 -6.04 9.35 -15.68
C LEU A 130 -6.59 10.61 -16.35
N GLN A 131 -7.89 10.91 -16.22
CA GLN A 131 -8.47 12.15 -16.76
C GLN A 131 -7.85 13.40 -16.11
N ARG A 132 -7.58 13.36 -14.80
CA ARG A 132 -7.02 14.49 -14.06
C ARG A 132 -5.55 14.73 -14.38
N ALA A 133 -4.78 13.68 -14.66
CA ALA A 133 -3.39 13.78 -15.10
C ALA A 133 -3.28 14.30 -16.53
N HIS A 134 -4.15 13.86 -17.44
CA HIS A 134 -4.13 14.29 -18.84
C HIS A 134 -4.65 15.72 -19.05
N GLY A 135 -5.56 16.18 -18.18
CA GLY A 135 -6.09 17.55 -18.23
C GLY A 135 -5.10 18.66 -17.84
N MET A 136 -3.89 18.32 -17.36
CA MET A 136 -2.83 19.30 -17.08
C MET A 136 -1.88 19.55 -18.26
N GLU A 137 -1.85 18.69 -19.29
CA GLU A 137 -0.89 18.79 -20.41
C GLU A 137 -1.54 19.04 -21.79
N SER A 138 -2.86 19.02 -21.92
CA SER A 138 -3.55 19.16 -23.22
C SER A 138 -3.52 20.57 -23.86
N SER A 139 -2.52 21.39 -23.55
CA SER A 139 -2.25 22.67 -24.23
C SER A 139 -1.13 22.58 -25.29
N GLY A 140 -0.60 21.39 -25.57
CA GLY A 140 0.35 21.15 -26.66
C GLY A 140 -0.10 19.98 -27.52
N THR A 141 0.16 20.06 -28.82
CA THR A 141 -0.10 19.04 -29.83
C THR A 141 0.65 17.72 -29.51
N GLU A 142 0.15 16.92 -28.56
CA GLU A 142 0.87 15.77 -28.03
C GLU A 142 0.43 14.45 -28.67
N SER A 143 1.42 13.81 -29.29
CA SER A 143 1.39 12.45 -29.84
C SER A 143 0.87 11.47 -28.79
N ALA A 144 -0.21 10.73 -29.08
CA ALA A 144 -0.73 9.65 -28.24
C ALA A 144 0.41 8.73 -27.74
N GLY A 145 0.52 8.49 -26.44
CA GLY A 145 1.71 7.86 -25.87
C GLY A 145 1.78 6.35 -26.13
N LEU A 146 2.99 5.81 -26.06
CA LEU A 146 3.31 4.41 -26.34
C LEU A 146 2.95 3.49 -25.16
N CYS A 147 3.04 3.98 -23.93
CA CYS A 147 2.82 3.19 -22.72
C CYS A 147 1.43 3.38 -22.07
N PHE A 148 0.62 4.30 -22.58
CA PHE A 148 -0.69 4.59 -21.99
C PHE A 148 -1.77 3.67 -22.55
N MET A 149 -2.36 2.83 -21.68
CA MET A 149 -3.37 1.84 -22.05
C MET A 149 -4.53 2.38 -22.89
N ARG A 150 -4.99 3.62 -22.59
CA ARG A 150 -6.06 4.27 -23.37
C ARG A 150 -5.63 4.54 -24.81
N ASP A 151 -4.42 5.06 -24.97
CA ASP A 151 -3.89 5.44 -26.27
C ASP A 151 -3.55 4.19 -27.09
N VAL A 152 -2.99 3.17 -26.46
CA VAL A 152 -2.72 1.86 -27.07
C VAL A 152 -4.03 1.22 -27.55
N ALA A 153 -5.08 1.22 -26.73
CA ALA A 153 -6.37 0.64 -27.09
C ALA A 153 -7.10 1.40 -28.21
N ALA A 154 -6.78 2.68 -28.43
CA ALA A 154 -7.37 3.51 -29.47
C ALA A 154 -6.67 3.35 -30.85
N GLN A 155 -5.52 2.67 -30.89
CA GLN A 155 -4.69 2.51 -32.09
C GLN A 155 -4.84 1.11 -32.69
N SER A 156 -4.67 1.00 -34.01
CA SER A 156 -4.50 -0.30 -34.66
C SER A 156 -3.11 -0.90 -34.37
N VAL A 157 -2.98 -2.22 -34.53
CA VAL A 157 -1.71 -2.93 -34.30
C VAL A 157 -0.60 -2.42 -35.22
N ASP A 158 -0.92 -2.14 -36.48
CA ASP A 158 0.05 -1.66 -37.47
C ASP A 158 0.54 -0.24 -37.14
N GLU A 159 -0.39 0.66 -36.78
CA GLU A 159 -0.04 2.02 -36.31
C GLU A 159 0.82 1.97 -35.05
N TYR A 160 0.48 1.09 -34.10
CA TYR A 160 1.24 0.93 -32.87
C TYR A 160 2.67 0.42 -33.11
N ASN A 161 2.83 -0.58 -34.01
CA ASN A 161 4.14 -1.10 -34.39
C ASN A 161 5.01 0.00 -35.05
N GLU A 162 4.44 0.76 -35.98
CA GLU A 162 5.19 1.80 -36.68
C GLU A 162 5.64 2.92 -35.72
N ARG A 163 4.86 3.21 -34.69
CA ARG A 163 5.25 4.14 -33.62
C ARG A 163 6.35 3.57 -32.73
N TRP A 164 6.33 2.29 -32.41
CA TRP A 164 7.44 1.63 -31.70
C TRP A 164 8.74 1.66 -32.51
N ARG A 165 8.68 1.54 -33.83
CA ARG A 165 9.86 1.64 -34.71
C ARG A 165 10.47 3.05 -34.71
N GLN A 166 9.65 4.08 -34.51
CA GLN A 166 10.07 5.48 -34.47
C GLN A 166 10.31 6.01 -33.04
N ALA A 167 10.06 5.18 -32.02
CA ALA A 167 10.14 5.58 -30.62
C ALA A 167 11.56 5.99 -30.23
N ARG A 168 11.67 7.16 -29.59
CA ARG A 168 12.94 7.63 -29.04
C ARG A 168 13.07 7.19 -27.60
N PHE A 169 14.30 6.86 -27.21
CA PHE A 169 14.59 6.40 -25.86
C PHE A 169 14.26 7.46 -24.77
N ASP A 170 14.51 8.75 -25.06
CA ASP A 170 14.14 9.84 -24.14
C ASP A 170 12.63 10.04 -24.01
N GLN A 171 11.87 9.78 -25.09
CA GLN A 171 10.41 9.83 -25.04
C GLN A 171 9.87 8.72 -24.13
N LEU A 172 10.39 7.50 -24.27
CA LEU A 172 10.00 6.37 -23.44
C LEU A 172 10.29 6.63 -21.96
N ASN A 173 11.47 7.16 -21.64
CA ASN A 173 11.81 7.54 -20.27
C ASN A 173 10.85 8.57 -19.69
N ARG A 174 10.46 9.59 -20.48
CA ARG A 174 9.50 10.60 -20.03
C ARG A 174 8.12 10.00 -19.74
N GLU A 175 7.63 9.14 -20.63
CA GLU A 175 6.34 8.45 -20.44
C GLU A 175 6.37 7.53 -19.22
N LEU A 176 7.46 6.79 -18.98
CA LEU A 176 7.61 5.96 -17.78
C LEU A 176 7.65 6.79 -16.49
N VAL A 177 8.29 7.96 -16.50
CA VAL A 177 8.25 8.89 -15.36
C VAL A 177 6.81 9.31 -15.06
N GLN A 178 6.06 9.74 -16.07
CA GLN A 178 4.65 10.13 -15.92
C GLN A 178 3.80 8.97 -15.38
N GLN A 179 3.97 7.76 -15.92
CA GLN A 179 3.26 6.58 -15.46
C GLN A 179 3.61 6.23 -14.00
N SER A 180 4.89 6.31 -13.63
CA SER A 180 5.34 6.04 -12.26
C SER A 180 4.75 7.04 -11.26
N GLN A 181 4.69 8.32 -11.63
CA GLN A 181 4.08 9.37 -10.81
C GLN A 181 2.58 9.11 -10.64
N GLN A 182 1.86 8.81 -11.72
CA GLN A 182 0.44 8.49 -11.67
C GLN A 182 0.17 7.27 -10.77
N MET A 183 0.96 6.21 -10.91
CA MET A 183 0.83 5.00 -10.10
C MET A 183 1.13 5.27 -8.62
N SER A 184 2.10 6.14 -8.31
CA SER A 184 2.37 6.54 -6.93
C SER A 184 1.16 7.24 -6.27
N LEU A 185 0.47 8.12 -7.00
CA LEU A 185 -0.71 8.82 -6.51
C LEU A 185 -1.90 7.87 -6.29
N VAL A 186 -2.10 6.92 -7.22
CA VAL A 186 -3.11 5.86 -7.08
C VAL A 186 -2.82 5.04 -5.82
N ASN A 187 -1.58 4.58 -5.65
CA ASN A 187 -1.19 3.77 -4.50
C ASN A 187 -1.34 4.52 -3.17
N LEU A 188 -1.00 5.81 -3.11
CA LEU A 188 -1.23 6.64 -1.93
C LEU A 188 -2.72 6.77 -1.59
N ALA A 189 -3.56 6.99 -2.61
CA ALA A 189 -5.01 7.10 -2.42
C ALA A 189 -5.63 5.76 -1.95
N LYS A 190 -5.11 4.63 -2.43
CA LYS A 190 -5.46 3.28 -1.94
C LYS A 190 -5.03 3.06 -0.50
N PHE A 191 -3.78 3.38 -0.15
CA PHE A 191 -3.30 3.28 1.23
C PHE A 191 -4.15 4.07 2.23
N ALA A 192 -4.56 5.28 1.86
CA ALA A 192 -5.39 6.12 2.71
C ALA A 192 -6.77 5.49 2.99
N ALA A 193 -7.40 4.89 1.97
CA ALA A 193 -8.68 4.21 2.09
C ALA A 193 -8.55 2.87 2.84
N LEU A 194 -7.53 2.07 2.54
CA LEU A 194 -7.21 0.86 3.29
C LEU A 194 -7.02 1.16 4.79
N ASN A 195 -6.35 2.25 5.14
CA ASN A 195 -6.18 2.66 6.54
C ASN A 195 -7.53 3.00 7.21
N ARG A 196 -8.45 3.66 6.50
CA ARG A 196 -9.81 3.92 7.01
C ARG A 196 -10.59 2.62 7.23
N LEU A 197 -10.52 1.68 6.28
CA LEU A 197 -11.11 0.35 6.40
C LEU A 197 -10.61 -0.38 7.66
N TYR A 198 -9.29 -0.43 7.89
CA TYR A 198 -8.71 -1.07 9.07
C TYR A 198 -9.16 -0.40 10.37
N LYS A 199 -9.20 0.94 10.44
CA LYS A 199 -9.69 1.67 11.61
C LYS A 199 -11.16 1.33 11.90
N GLY A 200 -12.00 1.34 10.87
CA GLY A 200 -13.41 0.98 11.00
C GLY A 200 -13.60 -0.46 11.45
N LEU A 201 -12.83 -1.40 10.90
CA LEU A 201 -12.85 -2.80 11.30
C LEU A 201 -12.44 -2.99 12.76
N LEU A 202 -11.40 -2.29 13.23
CA LEU A 202 -11.00 -2.33 14.65
C LEU A 202 -12.12 -1.85 15.57
N VAL A 203 -12.78 -0.75 15.23
CA VAL A 203 -13.92 -0.23 16.01
C VAL A 203 -15.04 -1.28 16.06
N LEU A 204 -15.38 -1.91 14.93
CA LEU A 204 -16.38 -2.99 14.91
C LEU A 204 -15.98 -4.19 15.77
N ILE A 205 -14.70 -4.59 15.76
CA ILE A 205 -14.21 -5.68 16.62
C ILE A 205 -14.39 -5.32 18.10
N PHE A 206 -14.04 -4.09 18.50
CA PHE A 206 -14.24 -3.64 19.88
C PHE A 206 -15.72 -3.58 20.27
N LEU A 207 -16.59 -3.09 19.39
CA LEU A 207 -18.04 -3.11 19.64
C LEU A 207 -18.55 -4.54 19.81
N THR A 208 -18.13 -5.47 18.94
CA THR A 208 -18.51 -6.89 19.03
C THR A 208 -18.03 -7.50 20.34
N ALA A 209 -16.75 -7.31 20.68
CA ALA A 209 -16.18 -7.81 21.94
C ALA A 209 -16.93 -7.25 23.16
N GLY A 210 -17.27 -5.96 23.14
CA GLY A 210 -18.05 -5.31 24.19
C GLY A 210 -19.45 -5.91 24.36
N LEU A 211 -20.13 -6.22 23.24
CA LEU A 211 -21.43 -6.91 23.28
C LEU A 211 -21.30 -8.29 23.92
N PHE A 212 -20.33 -9.09 23.48
CA PHE A 212 -20.10 -10.42 24.05
C PHE A 212 -19.77 -10.38 25.54
N ALA A 213 -18.90 -9.45 25.94
CA ALA A 213 -18.54 -9.27 27.35
C ALA A 213 -19.75 -8.89 28.20
N MET A 214 -20.64 -8.03 27.68
CA MET A 214 -21.84 -7.62 28.39
C MET A 214 -22.86 -8.77 28.51
N ILE A 215 -23.09 -9.52 27.43
CA ILE A 215 -23.94 -10.71 27.46
C ILE A 215 -23.40 -11.73 28.47
N ALA A 216 -22.09 -12.01 28.43
CA ALA A 216 -21.45 -12.93 29.36
C ALA A 216 -21.56 -12.46 30.82
N TYR A 217 -21.39 -11.16 31.07
CA TYR A 217 -21.54 -10.58 32.41
C TYR A 217 -22.97 -10.74 32.94
N GLN A 218 -23.99 -10.52 32.10
CA GLN A 218 -25.38 -10.73 32.53
C GLN A 218 -25.70 -12.20 32.76
N ALA A 219 -25.19 -13.11 31.91
CA ALA A 219 -25.35 -14.54 32.08
C ALA A 219 -24.66 -15.10 33.35
N LEU A 220 -23.61 -14.44 33.86
CA LEU A 220 -22.96 -14.79 35.12
C LEU A 220 -23.68 -14.22 36.35
N ARG A 221 -24.51 -13.19 36.18
CA ARG A 221 -25.20 -12.48 37.26
C ARG A 221 -26.64 -12.96 37.49
N GLY A 222 -27.31 -13.39 36.42
CA GLY A 222 -28.63 -14.04 36.46
C GLY A 222 -28.52 -15.51 36.82
#